data_AF-A0A087E4F5-F1
#
_entry.id   AF-A0A087E4F5-F1
#
_cell.length_a   1.000
_cell.length_b   1.000
_cell.length_c   1.000
_cell.angle_alpha   90.00
_cell.angle_beta   90.00
_cell.angle_gamma   90.00
#
_symmetry.space_group_name_H-M   'P 1'
#
loop_
_entity.id
_entity.type
_entity.pdbx_description
1 polymer ?
#
loop_
_entity_poly.entity_id
_entity_poly.type
_entity_poly.pdbx_seq_one_letter_code
_entity_poly.pdbx_strand_id
1 'polypeptide(L)' 'MGYQHKLTLEPKSSDHGNCILLEIRESNATGPHALDITRYRLTIDTAEALAGMLDDALDEAADRRARRATK' A
#
# COMPACT_ATOMS: atom_id res chain seq x y z
N MET A 1 -13.23 11.84 11.19
CA MET A 1 -12.86 10.50 11.69
C MET A 1 -11.97 9.88 10.63
N GLY A 2 -10.65 9.96 10.80
CA GLY A 2 -9.70 9.50 9.78
C GLY A 2 -9.41 8.02 9.96
N TYR A 3 -9.62 7.22 8.92
CA TYR A 3 -9.14 5.85 8.85
C TYR A 3 -7.62 5.86 8.83
N GLN A 4 -6.97 5.24 9.81
CA GLN A 4 -5.52 5.10 9.81
C GLN A 4 -5.21 3.74 9.17
N HIS A 5 -4.96 3.76 7.85
CA HIS A 5 -4.47 2.58 7.14
C HIS A 5 -2.97 2.45 7.42
N LYS A 6 -2.56 1.33 8.03
CA LYS A 6 -1.14 1.01 8.24
C LYS A 6 -0.75 -0.15 7.32
N LEU A 7 -0.19 0.20 6.17
CA LEU A 7 0.37 -0.77 5.23
C LEU A 7 1.72 -1.27 5.78
N THR A 8 1.89 -2.59 5.90
CA THR A 8 3.15 -3.21 6.35
C THR A 8 3.61 -4.23 5.31
N LEU A 9 4.75 -4.00 4.67
CA LEU A 9 5.30 -4.92 3.68
C LEU A 9 6.38 -5.79 4.34
N GLU A 10 6.22 -7.12 4.26
CA GLU A 10 7.21 -8.07 4.75
C GLU A 10 7.87 -8.80 3.55
N PRO A 11 9.11 -8.48 3.20
CA PRO A 11 9.82 -9.23 2.18
C PRO A 11 10.16 -10.62 2.74
N LYS A 12 9.59 -11.67 2.16
CA LYS A 12 9.98 -13.06 2.43
C LYS A 12 10.47 -13.71 1.16
N SER A 13 11.79 -13.83 0.98
CA SER A 13 12.34 -14.71 -0.04
C SER A 13 12.11 -16.16 0.40
N SER A 14 11.29 -16.90 -0.34
CA SER A 14 11.17 -18.35 -0.16
C SER A 14 11.96 -19.03 -1.26
N ASP A 15 12.84 -19.96 -0.87
CA ASP A 15 13.62 -20.82 -1.77
C ASP A 15 12.73 -21.67 -2.72
N HIS A 16 11.41 -21.70 -2.49
CA HIS A 16 10.42 -22.46 -3.26
C HIS A 16 9.42 -21.60 -4.04
N GLY A 17 9.72 -20.32 -4.34
CA GLY A 17 8.94 -19.62 -5.36
C GLY A 17 8.90 -18.10 -5.29
N ASN A 18 10.03 -17.43 -5.00
CA ASN A 18 10.29 -16.01 -5.30
C ASN A 18 9.04 -15.11 -5.26
N CYS A 19 8.44 -14.96 -4.08
CA CYS A 19 7.22 -14.19 -3.91
C CYS A 19 7.35 -13.18 -2.79
N ILE A 20 6.69 -12.04 -2.92
CA ILE A 20 6.63 -11.00 -1.91
C ILE A 20 5.30 -11.13 -1.15
N LEU A 21 5.33 -10.99 0.18
CA LEU A 21 4.11 -10.97 0.99
C LEU A 21 3.78 -9.52 1.37
N LEU A 22 2.64 -9.04 0.90
CA LEU A 22 2.12 -7.73 1.27
C LEU A 22 1.01 -7.90 2.32
N GLU A 23 1.14 -7.27 3.48
CA GLU A 23 0.12 -7.27 4.52
C GLU A 23 -0.45 -5.84 4.70
N ILE A 24 -1.75 -5.70 4.46
CA ILE A 24 -2.48 -4.46 4.68
C ILE A 24 -3.18 -4.57 6.03
N ARG A 25 -2.85 -3.69 6.97
CA ARG A 25 -3.54 -3.58 8.26
C ARG A 25 -4.38 -2.32 8.27
N GLU A 26 -5.69 -2.48 8.41
CA GLU A 26 -6.65 -1.39 8.47
C GLU A 26 -7.19 -1.31 9.89
N SER A 27 -6.84 -0.24 10.61
CA SER A 27 -7.40 0.01 11.93
C SER A 27 -8.57 0.99 11.81
N ASN A 28 -9.73 0.54 12.29
CA ASN A 28 -10.94 1.36 12.32
C ASN A 28 -11.14 1.93 13.72
N ALA A 29 -11.27 3.25 13.82
CA ALA A 29 -11.54 3.93 15.10
C ALA A 29 -12.97 3.64 15.61
N THR A 30 -13.88 3.24 14.72
CA THR A 30 -15.30 2.96 15.00
C THR A 30 -15.80 1.88 14.05
N GLY A 31 -16.44 0.83 14.59
CA GLY A 31 -16.99 -0.30 13.83
C GLY A 31 -16.83 -1.63 14.58
N PRO A 32 -17.46 -2.72 14.11
CA PRO A 32 -17.39 -4.04 14.77
C PRO A 32 -16.00 -4.70 14.68
N HIS A 33 -15.17 -4.30 13.72
CA HIS A 33 -13.80 -4.78 13.54
C HIS A 33 -12.81 -3.64 13.79
N ALA A 34 -12.11 -3.70 14.94
CA ALA A 34 -11.10 -2.72 15.31
C ALA A 34 -9.83 -2.83 14.43
N LEU A 35 -9.61 -3.99 13.80
CA LEU A 35 -8.46 -4.27 12.95
C LEU A 35 -8.83 -5.30 11.88
N ASP A 36 -8.70 -4.90 10.62
CA ASP A 36 -8.79 -5.80 9.46
C ASP A 36 -7.38 -6.03 8.89
N ILE A 37 -7.05 -7.29 8.60
CA ILE A 37 -5.74 -7.69 8.07
C ILE A 37 -5.95 -8.45 6.77
N THR A 38 -5.41 -7.92 5.68
CA THR A 38 -5.46 -8.55 4.36
C THR A 38 -4.04 -8.91 3.90
N ARG A 39 -3.82 -10.15 3.46
CA ARG A 39 -2.52 -10.65 3.03
C ARG A 39 -2.55 -11.02 1.56
N TYR A 40 -1.56 -10.55 0.81
CA TYR A 40 -1.36 -10.87 -0.59
C TYR A 40 -0.01 -11.56 -0.79
N ARG A 41 0.00 -12.57 -1.66
CA ARG A 41 1.23 -13.14 -2.20
C ARG A 41 1.40 -12.60 -3.61
N LEU A 42 2.45 -11.82 -3.82
CA LEU A 42 2.78 -11.20 -5.08
C LEU A 42 3.95 -11.94 -5.73
N THR A 43 3.90 -12.07 -7.05
CA THR A 43 5.12 -12.37 -7.82
C THR A 43 6.00 -11.12 -7.86
N ILE A 44 7.27 -11.27 -8.26
CA ILE A 44 8.19 -10.13 -8.42
C ILE A 44 7.59 -9.12 -9.42
N ASP A 45 7.19 -9.58 -10.61
CA ASP A 45 6.60 -8.72 -11.66
C ASP A 45 5.37 -7.96 -11.16
N THR A 46 4.50 -8.61 -10.39
CA THR A 46 3.31 -7.94 -9.82
C THR A 46 3.69 -6.88 -8.79
N ALA A 47 4.72 -7.14 -7.97
CA ALA A 47 5.19 -6.18 -6.99
C ALA A 47 5.86 -4.97 -7.65
N GLU A 48 6.64 -5.18 -8.71
CA GLU A 48 7.25 -4.11 -9.51
C GLU A 48 6.18 -3.23 -10.18
N ALA A 49 5.18 -3.85 -10.81
CA ALA A 49 4.06 -3.13 -11.40
C ALA A 49 3.29 -2.31 -10.36
N LEU A 50 3.05 -2.88 -9.17
CA LEU A 50 2.40 -2.17 -8.06
C LEU A 50 3.23 -0.98 -7.58
N ALA A 51 4.55 -1.14 -7.49
CA ALA A 51 5.45 -0.05 -7.11
C ALA A 51 5.41 1.10 -8.12
N GLY A 52 5.43 0.79 -9.43
CA GLY A 52 5.31 1.80 -10.49
C GLY A 52 4.00 2.58 -10.42
N MET A 53 2.86 1.88 -10.27
CA MET A 53 1.55 2.55 -10.13
C MET A 53 1.47 3.45 -8.89
N LEU A 54 2.14 3.09 -7.80
CA LEU A 54 2.20 3.92 -6.59
C LEU A 54 3.05 5.16 -6.81
N ASP A 55 4.17 5.05 -7.53
CA ASP A 55 5.05 6.16 -7.86
C ASP A 55 4.31 7.20 -8.72
N ASP A 56 3.66 6.75 -9.79
CA ASP A 56 2.83 7.60 -10.66
C ASP A 56 1.74 8.35 -9.88
N ALA A 57 1.07 7.66 -8.94
CA ALA A 57 0.04 8.25 -8.11
C ALA A 57 0.59 9.30 -7.12
N LEU A 58 1.82 9.12 -6.62
CA LEU A 58 2.49 10.09 -5.76
C LEU A 58 2.89 11.34 -6.56
N ASP A 59 3.40 11.17 -7.77
CA ASP A 59 3.73 12.27 -8.68
C ASP A 59 2.49 13.10 -9.02
N GLU A 60 1.37 12.45 -9.37
CA GLU A 60 0.12 13.16 -9.64
C GLU A 60 -0.36 13.94 -8.40
N ALA A 61 -0.24 13.35 -7.21
CA ALA A 61 -0.61 14.01 -5.97
C ALA A 61 0.29 15.21 -5.66
N ALA A 62 1.60 15.13 -5.94
CA ALA A 62 2.55 16.22 -5.81
C ALA A 62 2.20 17.37 -6.76
N ASP A 63 1.91 17.07 -8.03
CA ASP A 63 1.48 18.06 -9.03
C ASP A 63 0.18 18.77 -8.64
N ARG A 64 -0.79 18.02 -8.11
CA ARG A 64 -2.04 18.60 -7.59
C ARG A 64 -1.79 19.54 -6.41
N ARG A 65 -0.85 19.20 -5.51
CA ARG A 65 -0.46 20.07 -4.38
C ARG A 65 0.24 21.34 -4.86
N ALA A 66 1.18 21.23 -5.80
CA ALA A 66 1.89 22.36 -6.38
C ALA A 66 0.92 23.36 -7.05
N ARG A 67 -0.05 22.86 -7.82
CA ARG A 67 -1.11 23.67 -8.46
C ARG A 67 -2.04 24.35 -7.45
N ARG A 68 -2.32 23.71 -6.31
CA ARG A 68 -3.13 24.32 -5.24
C ARG A 68 -2.38 25.39 -4.46
N ALA A 69 -1.05 25.30 -4.36
CA ALA A 69 -0.22 26.28 -3.65
C ALA A 69 0.02 27.58 -4.44
N THR A 70 -0.22 27.56 -5.76
CA THR A 70 -0.03 28.69 -6.68
C THR A 70 -1.32 29.47 -6.97
N LYS A 71 -2.45 29.09 -6.35
CA LYS A 71 -3.75 29.73 -6.50
C LYS A 71 -4.19 30.37 -5.19
#